data_AF-A0A6S6M5I4-F1
#
_entry.id   AF-A0A6S6M5I4-F1
#
_cell.length_a   1.000
_cell.length_b   1.000
_cell.length_c   1.000
_cell.angle_alpha   90.00
_cell.angle_beta   90.00
_cell.angle_gamma   90.00
#
_symmetry.space_group_name_H-M   'P 1'
#
loop_
_entity.id
_entity.type
_entity.pdbx_description
1 polymer ?
#
loop_
_entity_poly.entity_id
_entity_poly.type
_entity_poly.pdbx_seq_one_letter_code
_entity_poly.pdbx_strand_id
1 'polypeptide(L)'
;MVNGSGACALLVLVMTALLSGCGEGGFQGPENNTGGSTPPNAVLKRVGGTASKGIIDKGKVDIYALASNGAVGARLGGTTTSRFGQYTTSVNITGAALFKVSGGSYLDEATGEQRTIPAGAPLRAATTTVAGTMQIAITPLTELAVRAAGTSLIATRIDSANKLISKLFKVDILTTQPVAPTAGDFAEVGTGQQQKDYALALATFSQMVHDYYGDNLDTCLAAYGADLAGDSALSPELGQRFQSSLSAFLASPSNQTGVTDAASTNLANAGGGTMTLHLATAGTLTPGTSIYGMTVRLSFPAGATVKVADFVYRQADAQAVVASGVFPSDLFTIGVFQPASGTAPATLTVSIPQATGSPTGEFLTVVCDTPVGRTYLPSDFSVASFKAVDKNGLEIAGLRVEISQ
;
A
#
# COMPACT_ATOMS: atom_id res chain seq x y z
N MET A 1 46.76 17.55 -24.64
CA MET A 1 46.90 18.62 -25.66
C MET A 1 46.31 18.03 -26.93
N VAL A 2 45.23 18.51 -27.56
CA VAL A 2 44.57 19.82 -27.69
C VAL A 2 43.06 19.49 -27.81
N ASN A 3 42.22 19.91 -26.88
CA ASN A 3 41.28 21.05 -26.96
C ASN A 3 40.37 21.10 -28.21
N GLY A 4 39.05 21.19 -27.99
CA GLY A 4 38.07 21.42 -29.05
C GLY A 4 36.62 21.51 -28.56
N SER A 5 36.34 22.52 -27.75
CA SER A 5 35.04 22.99 -27.23
C SER A 5 34.12 23.62 -28.30
N GLY A 6 32.80 23.53 -28.09
CA GLY A 6 31.76 24.35 -28.77
C GLY A 6 30.36 23.80 -28.49
N ALA A 7 29.63 24.24 -27.45
CA ALA A 7 28.81 25.45 -27.35
C ALA A 7 27.42 25.35 -28.03
N CYS A 8 26.39 25.41 -27.18
CA CYS A 8 25.19 26.25 -27.27
C CYS A 8 24.22 26.08 -28.45
N ALA A 9 23.05 25.47 -28.19
CA ALA A 9 21.80 25.85 -28.84
C ALA A 9 20.60 25.56 -27.92
N LEU A 10 20.11 26.64 -27.31
CA LEU A 10 18.83 26.81 -26.65
C LEU A 10 17.69 26.64 -27.68
N LEU A 11 16.75 25.72 -27.45
CA LEU A 11 15.48 25.69 -28.19
C LEU A 11 14.32 25.56 -27.19
N VAL A 12 13.74 26.71 -26.85
CA VAL A 12 12.47 26.83 -26.14
C VAL A 12 11.36 26.65 -27.16
N LEU A 13 10.59 25.56 -27.06
CA LEU A 13 9.38 25.36 -27.87
C LEU A 13 8.16 25.72 -27.02
N VAL A 14 7.57 26.89 -27.31
CA VAL A 14 6.27 27.34 -26.81
C VAL A 14 5.18 26.64 -27.62
N MET A 15 4.31 25.88 -26.96
CA MET A 15 3.05 25.40 -27.52
C MET A 15 1.87 25.95 -26.70
N THR A 16 1.32 27.06 -27.18
CA THR A 16 0.01 27.58 -26.80
C THR A 16 -1.03 27.00 -27.75
N ALA A 17 -1.90 26.12 -27.25
CA ALA A 17 -3.07 25.63 -27.98
C ALA A 17 -4.31 26.42 -27.58
N LEU A 18 -4.97 26.96 -28.59
CA LEU A 18 -6.22 27.70 -28.57
C LEU A 18 -7.39 26.79 -28.16
N LEU A 19 -8.15 27.18 -27.13
CA LEU A 19 -9.51 26.67 -26.90
C LEU A 19 -10.51 27.71 -27.43
N SER A 20 -11.36 27.32 -28.37
CA SER A 20 -12.57 28.05 -28.77
C SER A 20 -13.75 27.09 -29.02
N GLY A 21 -14.92 27.51 -28.52
CA GLY A 21 -16.29 27.05 -28.85
C GLY A 21 -16.77 25.80 -28.09
N CYS A 22 -18.00 25.64 -27.60
CA CYS A 22 -19.28 26.38 -27.48
C CYS A 22 -19.98 25.73 -26.24
N GLY A 23 -20.80 26.34 -25.38
CA GLY A 23 -21.93 27.24 -25.59
C GLY A 23 -23.26 26.46 -25.52
N GLU A 24 -23.85 26.28 -24.33
CA GLU A 24 -25.26 25.91 -24.03
C GLU A 24 -25.45 25.94 -22.50
N GLY A 25 -26.44 26.53 -21.84
CA GLY A 25 -27.64 27.29 -22.18
C GLY A 25 -28.42 27.44 -20.86
N GLY A 26 -28.40 28.63 -20.27
CA GLY A 26 -29.12 28.93 -19.02
C GLY A 26 -30.59 29.23 -19.32
N PHE A 27 -31.49 28.34 -18.89
CA PHE A 27 -32.93 28.62 -18.88
C PHE A 27 -33.29 29.37 -17.60
N GLN A 28 -33.54 30.68 -17.72
CA GLN A 28 -34.34 31.45 -16.75
C GLN A 28 -35.78 31.49 -17.26
N GLY A 29 -36.64 30.67 -16.65
CA GLY A 29 -38.10 30.84 -16.73
C GLY A 29 -38.57 31.88 -15.69
N PRO A 30 -39.75 32.48 -15.90
CA PRO A 30 -40.21 33.63 -15.12
C PRO A 30 -40.53 33.24 -13.69
N GLU A 31 -40.14 34.12 -12.77
CA GLU A 31 -40.44 34.06 -11.35
C GLU A 31 -41.96 33.99 -11.12
N ASN A 32 -42.40 32.99 -10.38
CA ASN A 32 -43.64 33.08 -9.63
C ASN A 32 -43.41 32.56 -8.21
N ASN A 33 -43.46 33.51 -7.28
CA ASN A 33 -43.25 33.31 -5.85
C ASN A 33 -44.38 32.45 -5.27
N THR A 34 -44.09 31.23 -4.85
CA THR A 34 -44.89 30.52 -3.83
C THR A 34 -43.95 29.65 -3.00
N GLY A 35 -43.89 29.98 -1.70
CA GLY A 35 -43.03 29.31 -0.74
C GLY A 35 -43.35 27.82 -0.65
N GLY A 36 -42.41 27.01 -1.14
CA GLY A 36 -42.32 25.58 -0.89
C GLY A 36 -40.87 25.28 -0.56
N SER A 37 -40.61 24.87 0.67
CA SER A 37 -39.30 24.39 1.10
C SER A 37 -38.89 23.20 0.23
N THR A 38 -38.02 23.44 -0.75
CA THR A 38 -37.34 22.36 -1.46
C THR A 38 -36.51 21.56 -0.44
N PRO A 39 -36.62 20.22 -0.41
CA PRO A 39 -35.71 19.39 0.37
C PRO A 39 -34.27 19.73 -0.05
N PRO A 40 -33.28 19.67 0.85
CA PRO A 40 -31.90 19.95 0.47
C PRO A 40 -31.52 19.04 -0.71
N ASN A 41 -31.10 19.64 -1.82
CA ASN A 41 -30.59 18.92 -2.98
C ASN A 41 -29.52 17.93 -2.49
N ALA A 42 -29.80 16.63 -2.64
CA ALA A 42 -28.87 15.58 -2.30
C ALA A 42 -27.58 15.79 -3.11
N VAL A 43 -26.50 16.20 -2.44
CA VAL A 43 -25.20 16.39 -3.08
C VAL A 43 -24.68 15.01 -3.46
N LEU A 44 -24.76 14.68 -4.76
CA LEU A 44 -24.20 13.44 -5.29
C LEU A 44 -22.67 13.47 -5.18
N LYS A 45 -22.08 12.39 -4.70
CA LYS A 45 -20.63 12.19 -4.64
C LYS A 45 -20.19 11.25 -5.75
N ARG A 46 -19.10 11.58 -6.44
CA ARG A 46 -18.48 10.72 -7.44
C ARG A 46 -17.69 9.61 -6.74
N VAL A 47 -18.00 8.37 -7.07
CA VAL A 47 -17.37 7.17 -6.50
C VAL A 47 -16.92 6.26 -7.63
N GLY A 48 -15.75 5.66 -7.49
CA GLY A 48 -15.20 4.74 -8.46
C GLY A 48 -14.13 3.86 -7.84
N GLY A 49 -13.37 3.19 -8.69
CA GLY A 49 -12.25 2.33 -8.32
C GLY A 49 -12.09 1.18 -9.29
N THR A 50 -11.30 0.19 -8.90
CA THR A 50 -10.98 -0.98 -9.72
C THR A 50 -11.44 -2.26 -9.04
N ALA A 51 -12.24 -3.07 -9.73
CA ALA A 51 -12.59 -4.41 -9.29
C ALA A 51 -11.59 -5.43 -9.89
N SER A 52 -10.93 -6.20 -9.02
CA SER A 52 -9.86 -7.12 -9.45
C SER A 52 -9.75 -8.40 -8.61
N LYS A 53 -9.72 -9.53 -9.31
CA LYS A 53 -9.23 -10.88 -8.93
C LYS A 53 -8.57 -11.47 -10.18
N GLY A 54 -7.79 -10.63 -10.85
CA GLY A 54 -7.71 -10.49 -12.29
C GLY A 54 -8.65 -9.37 -12.71
N ILE A 55 -8.32 -8.59 -13.75
CA ILE A 55 -9.16 -7.45 -14.14
C ILE A 55 -10.59 -7.93 -14.46
N ILE A 56 -11.56 -7.50 -13.66
CA ILE A 56 -12.96 -7.95 -13.78
C ILE A 56 -13.65 -7.11 -14.85
N ASP A 57 -13.85 -7.65 -16.04
CA ASP A 57 -14.61 -7.02 -17.12
C ASP A 57 -16.12 -7.28 -16.95
N LYS A 58 -16.95 -6.27 -17.22
CA LYS A 58 -18.42 -6.34 -17.19
C LYS A 58 -19.02 -6.86 -15.88
N GLY A 59 -18.33 -6.68 -14.75
CA GLY A 59 -18.83 -6.97 -13.42
C GLY A 59 -19.86 -5.95 -12.99
N LYS A 60 -20.99 -6.40 -12.43
CA LYS A 60 -22.03 -5.52 -11.90
C LYS A 60 -21.64 -5.02 -10.52
N VAL A 61 -21.48 -3.70 -10.38
CA VAL A 61 -21.17 -3.04 -9.11
C VAL A 61 -22.42 -2.43 -8.52
N ASP A 62 -22.79 -2.86 -7.31
CA ASP A 62 -23.90 -2.30 -6.53
C ASP A 62 -23.38 -1.66 -5.24
N ILE A 63 -23.92 -0.49 -4.90
CA ILE A 63 -23.50 0.30 -3.73
C ILE A 63 -24.68 0.42 -2.77
N TYR A 64 -24.45 0.10 -1.50
CA TYR A 64 -25.45 0.10 -0.43
C TYR A 64 -25.03 1.01 0.71
N ALA A 65 -26.00 1.70 1.32
CA ALA A 65 -25.79 2.36 2.59
C ALA A 65 -25.60 1.33 3.70
N LEU A 66 -24.79 1.66 4.70
CA LEU A 66 -24.72 0.92 5.95
C LEU A 66 -25.41 1.73 7.06
N ALA A 67 -26.34 1.08 7.76
CA ALA A 67 -26.97 1.67 8.94
C ALA A 67 -25.96 1.76 10.10
N SER A 68 -26.25 2.57 11.12
CA SER A 68 -25.39 2.75 12.28
C SER A 68 -25.16 1.46 13.09
N ASN A 69 -26.10 0.52 13.04
CA ASN A 69 -25.98 -0.83 13.63
C ASN A 69 -25.24 -1.83 12.71
N GLY A 70 -24.70 -1.39 11.58
CA GLY A 70 -23.96 -2.19 10.62
C GLY A 70 -24.82 -3.05 9.69
N ALA A 71 -26.15 -2.90 9.71
CA ALA A 71 -27.03 -3.57 8.77
C ALA A 71 -26.91 -2.96 7.36
N VAL A 72 -26.99 -3.81 6.33
CA VAL A 72 -27.03 -3.36 4.94
C VAL A 72 -28.39 -2.70 4.67
N GLY A 73 -28.37 -1.42 4.33
CA GLY A 73 -29.54 -0.61 4.04
C GLY A 73 -29.91 -0.57 2.56
N ALA A 74 -30.54 0.53 2.15
CA ALA A 74 -30.99 0.73 0.78
C ALA A 74 -29.82 0.77 -0.23
N ARG A 75 -30.09 0.30 -1.45
CA ARG A 75 -29.19 0.46 -2.59
C ARG A 75 -29.15 1.94 -3.00
N LEU A 76 -27.95 2.52 -3.00
CA LEU A 76 -27.70 3.91 -3.35
C LEU A 76 -27.49 4.11 -4.85
N GLY A 77 -27.00 3.08 -5.53
CA GLY A 77 -26.73 3.11 -6.97
C GLY A 77 -25.90 1.93 -7.42
N GLY A 78 -25.42 1.99 -8.65
CA GLY A 78 -24.53 0.97 -9.21
C GLY A 78 -24.14 1.29 -10.65
N THR A 79 -23.23 0.49 -11.18
CA THR A 79 -22.67 0.63 -12.52
C THR A 79 -22.07 -0.72 -12.95
N THR A 80 -21.37 -0.75 -14.08
CA THR A 80 -20.64 -1.93 -14.56
C THR A 80 -19.16 -1.58 -14.71
N THR A 81 -18.27 -2.54 -14.47
CA THR A 81 -16.83 -2.35 -14.70
C THR A 81 -16.52 -2.30 -16.20
N SER A 82 -15.49 -1.52 -16.55
CA SER A 82 -14.92 -1.49 -17.89
C SER A 82 -14.01 -2.69 -18.13
N ARG A 83 -13.47 -2.81 -19.35
CA ARG A 83 -12.44 -3.81 -19.70
C ARG A 83 -11.15 -3.71 -18.87
N PHE A 84 -10.97 -2.60 -18.15
CA PHE A 84 -9.85 -2.37 -17.24
C PHE A 84 -10.26 -2.54 -15.76
N GLY A 85 -11.45 -3.11 -15.48
CA GLY A 85 -11.95 -3.31 -14.14
C GLY A 85 -12.42 -2.02 -13.46
N GLN A 86 -12.25 -0.88 -14.11
CA GLN A 86 -12.60 0.43 -13.58
C GLN A 86 -14.10 0.62 -13.57
N TYR A 87 -14.63 1.20 -12.51
CA TYR A 87 -16.01 1.61 -12.41
C TYR A 87 -16.10 3.05 -11.88
N THR A 88 -17.16 3.76 -12.28
CA THR A 88 -17.48 5.09 -11.73
C THR A 88 -18.98 5.31 -11.76
N THR A 89 -19.50 5.97 -10.73
CA THR A 89 -20.90 6.40 -10.65
C THR A 89 -21.03 7.57 -9.68
N SER A 90 -22.20 8.19 -9.62
CA SER A 90 -22.52 9.27 -8.70
C SER A 90 -23.66 8.83 -7.79
N VAL A 91 -23.44 8.84 -6.48
CA VAL A 91 -24.41 8.37 -5.49
C VAL A 91 -24.52 9.35 -4.34
N ASN A 92 -25.70 9.44 -3.73
CA ASN A 92 -25.88 10.18 -2.49
C ASN A 92 -25.43 9.30 -1.31
N ILE A 93 -24.27 9.59 -0.75
CA ILE A 93 -23.64 8.79 0.30
C ILE A 93 -23.22 9.68 1.48
N THR A 94 -23.89 9.48 2.60
CA THR A 94 -23.81 10.33 3.80
C THR A 94 -23.11 9.65 4.97
N GLY A 95 -22.74 8.38 4.86
CA GLY A 95 -22.06 7.60 5.88
C GLY A 95 -21.33 6.39 5.28
N ALA A 96 -21.09 5.37 6.11
CA ALA A 96 -20.43 4.14 5.68
C ALA A 96 -21.22 3.44 4.56
N ALA A 97 -20.49 2.75 3.67
CA ALA A 97 -21.09 2.06 2.55
C ALA A 97 -20.40 0.75 2.20
N LEU A 98 -21.19 -0.10 1.57
CA LEU A 98 -20.79 -1.42 1.08
C LEU A 98 -20.88 -1.45 -0.44
N PHE A 99 -19.76 -1.75 -1.08
CA PHE A 99 -19.62 -1.97 -2.50
C PHE A 99 -19.63 -3.47 -2.75
N LYS A 100 -20.36 -3.93 -3.77
CA LYS A 100 -20.41 -5.34 -4.16
C LYS A 100 -20.19 -5.47 -5.65
N VAL A 101 -19.28 -6.34 -6.08
CA VAL A 101 -19.15 -6.75 -7.48
C VAL A 101 -19.58 -8.21 -7.63
N SER A 102 -20.40 -8.48 -8.65
CA SER A 102 -20.87 -9.83 -9.00
C SER A 102 -20.96 -9.97 -10.52
N GLY A 103 -20.90 -11.21 -11.00
CA GLY A 103 -20.83 -11.48 -12.44
C GLY A 103 -19.52 -10.96 -13.05
N GLY A 104 -19.57 -10.64 -14.34
CA GLY A 104 -18.37 -10.30 -15.10
C GLY A 104 -17.41 -11.48 -15.27
N SER A 105 -16.31 -11.23 -15.97
CA SER A 105 -15.30 -12.25 -16.22
C SER A 105 -13.91 -11.66 -16.04
N TYR A 106 -12.99 -12.48 -15.54
CA TYR A 106 -11.58 -12.14 -15.35
C TYR A 106 -10.71 -13.30 -15.81
N LEU A 107 -9.47 -13.00 -16.19
CA LEU A 107 -8.44 -14.00 -16.42
C LEU A 107 -7.80 -14.30 -15.06
N ASP A 108 -7.89 -15.55 -14.60
CA ASP A 108 -7.27 -15.95 -13.35
C ASP A 108 -5.74 -15.96 -13.48
N GLU A 109 -5.05 -15.27 -12.58
CA GLU A 109 -3.62 -14.98 -12.71
C GLU A 109 -2.73 -16.23 -12.64
N ALA A 110 -3.11 -17.23 -11.86
CA ALA A 110 -2.34 -18.45 -11.68
C ALA A 110 -2.55 -19.43 -12.84
N THR A 111 -3.82 -19.64 -13.23
CA THR A 111 -4.19 -20.66 -14.20
C THR A 111 -4.24 -20.16 -15.64
N GLY A 112 -4.39 -18.84 -15.85
CA GLY A 112 -4.63 -18.25 -17.17
C GLY A 112 -6.00 -18.60 -17.75
N GLU A 113 -6.93 -19.11 -16.93
CA GLU A 113 -8.28 -19.45 -17.38
C GLU A 113 -9.27 -18.31 -17.17
N GLN A 114 -10.26 -18.21 -18.05
CA GLN A 114 -11.36 -17.27 -17.87
C GLN A 114 -12.28 -17.78 -16.75
N ARG A 115 -12.48 -16.96 -15.72
CA ARG A 115 -13.37 -17.24 -14.59
C ARG A 115 -14.39 -16.10 -14.44
N THR A 116 -15.47 -16.36 -13.69
CA THR A 116 -16.56 -15.41 -13.42
C THR A 116 -16.76 -15.25 -11.92
N ILE A 117 -17.11 -14.05 -11.45
CA ILE A 117 -17.48 -13.84 -10.05
C ILE A 117 -18.89 -14.39 -9.82
N PRO A 118 -19.07 -15.42 -8.98
CA PRO A 118 -20.39 -16.02 -8.77
C PRO A 118 -21.35 -15.02 -8.12
N ALA A 119 -22.61 -15.00 -8.56
CA ALA A 119 -23.63 -14.14 -7.95
C ALA A 119 -23.89 -14.46 -6.46
N GLY A 120 -23.73 -15.73 -6.07
CA GLY A 120 -23.87 -16.17 -4.69
C GLY A 120 -22.68 -15.87 -3.78
N ALA A 121 -21.54 -15.48 -4.35
CA ALA A 121 -20.30 -15.16 -3.62
C ALA A 121 -19.65 -13.91 -4.23
N PRO A 122 -20.30 -12.72 -4.11
CA PRO A 122 -19.75 -11.48 -4.62
C PRO A 122 -18.50 -11.06 -3.85
N LEU A 123 -17.60 -10.32 -4.49
CA LEU A 123 -16.53 -9.61 -3.78
C LEU A 123 -17.08 -8.29 -3.26
N ARG A 124 -16.69 -7.94 -2.03
CA ARG A 124 -17.19 -6.74 -1.35
C ARG A 124 -16.05 -5.84 -0.91
N ALA A 125 -16.38 -4.58 -0.68
CA ALA A 125 -15.51 -3.61 0.00
C ALA A 125 -16.38 -2.71 0.88
N ALA A 126 -15.92 -2.39 2.09
CA ALA A 126 -16.61 -1.48 3.00
C ALA A 126 -15.71 -0.32 3.40
N THR A 127 -16.26 0.89 3.42
CA THR A 127 -15.55 2.12 3.82
C THR A 127 -16.42 2.99 4.71
N THR A 128 -15.78 3.71 5.63
CA THR A 128 -16.38 4.67 6.56
C THR A 128 -16.18 6.12 6.13
N THR A 129 -15.12 6.39 5.35
CA THR A 129 -14.73 7.73 4.92
C THR A 129 -15.51 8.14 3.68
N VAL A 130 -16.18 9.30 3.76
CA VAL A 130 -17.02 9.85 2.70
C VAL A 130 -16.75 11.33 2.47
N ALA A 131 -15.61 11.64 1.90
CA ALA A 131 -15.25 12.99 1.44
C ALA A 131 -14.73 12.94 -0.01
N GLY A 132 -15.20 13.87 -0.86
CA GLY A 132 -14.69 14.04 -2.22
C GLY A 132 -14.94 12.87 -3.19
N THR A 133 -14.02 12.70 -4.14
CA THR A 133 -14.02 11.57 -5.08
C THR A 133 -13.43 10.34 -4.39
N MET A 134 -14.19 9.25 -4.34
CA MET A 134 -13.74 8.01 -3.72
C MET A 134 -13.20 7.03 -4.76
N GLN A 135 -12.05 6.41 -4.46
CA GLN A 135 -11.44 5.32 -5.25
C GLN A 135 -11.38 4.08 -4.36
N ILE A 136 -12.33 3.16 -4.52
CA ILE A 136 -12.49 1.96 -3.70
C ILE A 136 -12.17 0.76 -4.56
N ALA A 137 -11.11 0.03 -4.22
CA ALA A 137 -10.85 -1.24 -4.87
C ALA A 137 -11.90 -2.28 -4.41
N ILE A 138 -12.33 -3.18 -5.30
CA ILE A 138 -13.16 -4.34 -4.92
C ILE A 138 -12.37 -5.60 -5.29
N THR A 139 -11.76 -6.23 -4.29
CA THR A 139 -10.79 -7.31 -4.46
C THR A 139 -10.99 -8.41 -3.42
N PRO A 140 -10.32 -9.58 -3.58
CA PRO A 140 -10.23 -10.59 -2.52
C PRO A 140 -9.80 -10.03 -1.16
N LEU A 141 -8.87 -9.07 -1.12
CA LEU A 141 -8.40 -8.48 0.14
C LEU A 141 -9.47 -7.60 0.78
N THR A 142 -10.18 -6.78 0.01
CA THR A 142 -11.29 -5.98 0.56
C THR A 142 -12.47 -6.85 0.98
N GLU A 143 -12.71 -7.96 0.28
CA GLU A 143 -13.71 -8.94 0.66
C GLU A 143 -13.32 -9.62 1.99
N LEU A 144 -12.04 -9.99 2.14
CA LEU A 144 -11.53 -10.52 3.40
C LEU A 144 -11.69 -9.51 4.54
N ALA A 145 -11.46 -8.22 4.31
CA ALA A 145 -11.71 -7.18 5.30
C ALA A 145 -13.19 -7.08 5.69
N VAL A 146 -14.11 -7.21 4.72
CA VAL A 146 -15.56 -7.27 5.00
C VAL A 146 -15.91 -8.50 5.86
N ARG A 147 -15.30 -9.66 5.60
CA ARG A 147 -15.49 -10.87 6.42
C ARG A 147 -14.94 -10.68 7.84
N ALA A 148 -13.75 -10.09 7.97
CA ALA A 148 -13.11 -9.82 9.25
C ALA A 148 -13.88 -8.77 10.09
N ALA A 149 -14.57 -7.82 9.45
CA ALA A 149 -15.48 -6.91 10.14
C ALA A 149 -16.72 -7.63 10.74
N GLY A 150 -17.04 -8.83 10.23
CA GLY A 150 -18.13 -9.68 10.72
C GLY A 150 -19.50 -9.32 10.14
N THR A 151 -20.56 -9.81 10.78
CA THR A 151 -21.94 -9.67 10.30
C THR A 151 -22.54 -8.28 10.51
N SER A 152 -21.99 -7.50 11.45
CA SER A 152 -22.40 -6.12 11.74
C SER A 152 -21.30 -5.16 11.29
N LEU A 153 -21.50 -4.55 10.12
CA LEU A 153 -20.55 -3.64 9.48
C LEU A 153 -20.61 -2.24 10.09
N ILE A 154 -20.32 -2.11 11.39
CA ILE A 154 -20.18 -0.82 12.05
C ILE A 154 -18.82 -0.18 11.75
N ALA A 155 -18.75 1.15 11.82
CA ALA A 155 -17.56 1.91 11.41
C ALA A 155 -16.25 1.43 12.05
N THR A 156 -16.23 1.23 13.37
CA THR A 156 -15.04 0.79 14.10
C THR A 156 -14.54 -0.59 13.66
N ARG A 157 -15.44 -1.50 13.29
CA ARG A 157 -15.10 -2.84 12.80
C ARG A 157 -14.58 -2.80 11.36
N ILE A 158 -15.21 -1.99 10.51
CA ILE A 158 -14.73 -1.76 9.13
C ILE A 158 -13.31 -1.19 9.18
N ASP A 159 -13.08 -0.13 9.96
CA ASP A 159 -11.77 0.52 10.04
C ASP A 159 -10.70 -0.43 10.62
N SER A 160 -11.03 -1.20 11.65
CA SER A 160 -10.10 -2.16 12.25
C SER A 160 -9.76 -3.29 11.29
N ALA A 161 -10.77 -3.84 10.58
CA ALA A 161 -10.56 -4.90 9.62
C ALA A 161 -9.75 -4.43 8.40
N ASN A 162 -10.07 -3.26 7.84
CA ASN A 162 -9.29 -2.70 6.73
C ASN A 162 -7.82 -2.48 7.12
N LYS A 163 -7.56 -1.92 8.31
CA LYS A 163 -6.19 -1.75 8.84
C LYS A 163 -5.48 -3.09 9.04
N LEU A 164 -6.17 -4.07 9.61
CA LEU A 164 -5.62 -5.41 9.84
C LEU A 164 -5.21 -6.07 8.52
N ILE A 165 -6.11 -6.10 7.52
CA ILE A 165 -5.81 -6.71 6.22
C ILE A 165 -4.69 -5.94 5.50
N SER A 166 -4.71 -4.60 5.50
CA SER A 166 -3.62 -3.83 4.90
C SER A 166 -2.26 -4.13 5.55
N LYS A 167 -2.24 -4.25 6.88
CA LYS A 167 -1.02 -4.58 7.63
C LYS A 167 -0.53 -5.99 7.35
N LEU A 168 -1.42 -6.98 7.30
CA LEU A 168 -1.05 -8.37 7.06
C LEU A 168 -0.47 -8.56 5.67
N PHE A 169 -1.09 -8.01 4.64
CA PHE A 169 -0.64 -8.20 3.27
C PHE A 169 0.31 -7.12 2.75
N LYS A 170 0.72 -6.18 3.62
CA LYS A 170 1.72 -5.11 3.33
C LYS A 170 1.30 -4.18 2.17
N VAL A 171 -0.01 -4.05 1.96
CA VAL A 171 -0.63 -3.29 0.86
C VAL A 171 -1.74 -2.42 1.43
N ASP A 172 -1.81 -1.15 1.05
CA ASP A 172 -2.94 -0.30 1.43
C ASP A 172 -4.18 -0.56 0.56
N ILE A 173 -5.12 -1.35 1.07
CA ILE A 173 -6.36 -1.71 0.36
C ILE A 173 -7.39 -0.58 0.27
N LEU A 174 -7.19 0.53 0.99
CA LEU A 174 -8.11 1.66 1.04
C LEU A 174 -7.81 2.72 -0.01
N THR A 175 -6.52 3.03 -0.22
CA THR A 175 -6.12 4.13 -1.10
C THR A 175 -5.40 3.67 -2.37
N THR A 176 -4.85 2.45 -2.36
CA THR A 176 -4.15 1.91 -3.53
C THR A 176 -5.13 1.21 -4.46
N GLN A 177 -5.03 1.49 -5.77
CA GLN A 177 -5.76 0.76 -6.79
C GLN A 177 -4.85 -0.34 -7.38
N PRO A 178 -5.33 -1.59 -7.49
CA PRO A 178 -4.56 -2.63 -8.16
C PRO A 178 -4.45 -2.32 -9.65
N VAL A 179 -3.32 -2.71 -10.24
CA VAL A 179 -3.10 -2.73 -11.69
C VAL A 179 -3.16 -4.17 -12.19
N ALA A 180 -3.17 -4.39 -13.51
CA ALA A 180 -3.03 -5.74 -14.03
C ALA A 180 -1.59 -6.26 -13.78
N PRO A 181 -1.40 -7.55 -13.47
CA PRO A 181 -0.09 -8.11 -13.19
C PRO A 181 0.66 -8.44 -14.49
N THR A 182 0.93 -7.42 -15.31
CA THR A 182 1.71 -7.54 -16.54
C THR A 182 2.91 -6.60 -16.51
N ALA A 183 3.96 -6.93 -17.27
CA ALA A 183 5.16 -6.10 -17.39
C ALA A 183 4.84 -4.72 -17.97
N GLY A 184 3.83 -4.62 -18.85
CA GLY A 184 3.39 -3.36 -19.43
C GLY A 184 2.82 -2.42 -18.37
N ASP A 185 1.86 -2.90 -17.58
CA ASP A 185 1.24 -2.13 -16.50
C ASP A 185 2.24 -1.79 -15.38
N PHE A 186 3.20 -2.69 -15.10
CA PHE A 186 4.25 -2.46 -14.11
C PHE A 186 5.31 -1.45 -14.56
N ALA A 187 5.51 -1.30 -15.87
CA ALA A 187 6.42 -0.32 -16.45
C ALA A 187 5.75 1.04 -16.74
N GLU A 188 4.43 1.14 -16.61
CA GLU A 188 3.70 2.38 -16.86
C GLU A 188 4.15 3.49 -15.90
N VAL A 189 4.37 4.69 -16.48
CA VAL A 189 4.77 5.87 -15.71
C VAL A 189 3.65 6.21 -14.73
N GLY A 190 3.99 6.29 -13.45
CA GLY A 190 3.02 6.58 -12.38
C GLY A 190 2.53 5.32 -11.65
N THR A 191 2.82 4.11 -12.14
CA THR A 191 2.55 2.87 -11.39
C THR A 191 3.55 2.74 -10.24
N GLY A 192 3.11 3.06 -9.03
CA GLY A 192 3.91 2.98 -7.81
C GLY A 192 4.10 1.55 -7.30
N GLN A 193 5.09 1.35 -6.42
CA GLN A 193 5.39 0.02 -5.85
C GLN A 193 4.18 -0.61 -5.13
N GLN A 194 3.40 0.18 -4.39
CA GLN A 194 2.20 -0.32 -3.70
C GLN A 194 1.17 -0.92 -4.66
N GLN A 195 1.02 -0.37 -5.87
CA GLN A 195 0.09 -0.91 -6.86
C GLN A 195 0.58 -2.26 -7.42
N LYS A 196 1.91 -2.39 -7.59
CA LYS A 196 2.56 -3.64 -8.01
C LYS A 196 2.44 -4.72 -6.95
N ASP A 197 2.73 -4.38 -5.69
CA ASP A 197 2.57 -5.29 -4.56
C ASP A 197 1.10 -5.71 -4.39
N TYR A 198 0.14 -4.80 -4.62
CA TYR A 198 -1.28 -5.17 -4.59
C TYR A 198 -1.60 -6.18 -5.71
N ALA A 199 -1.19 -5.92 -6.95
CA ALA A 199 -1.40 -6.85 -8.06
C ALA A 199 -0.79 -8.23 -7.78
N LEU A 200 0.43 -8.27 -7.24
CA LEU A 200 1.10 -9.52 -6.85
C LEU A 200 0.42 -10.23 -5.68
N ALA A 201 -0.14 -9.49 -4.71
CA ALA A 201 -0.91 -10.09 -3.63
C ALA A 201 -2.19 -10.76 -4.15
N LEU A 202 -2.87 -10.14 -5.11
CA LEU A 202 -4.06 -10.73 -5.76
C LEU A 202 -3.71 -11.98 -6.59
N ALA A 203 -2.61 -11.92 -7.33
CA ALA A 203 -2.09 -13.08 -8.06
C ALA A 203 -1.64 -14.21 -7.12
N THR A 204 -1.08 -13.87 -5.95
CA THR A 204 -0.75 -14.84 -4.91
C THR A 204 -2.01 -15.52 -4.37
N PHE A 205 -3.10 -14.77 -4.16
CA PHE A 205 -4.39 -15.36 -3.79
C PHE A 205 -4.94 -16.28 -4.89
N SER A 206 -4.77 -15.93 -6.17
CA SER A 206 -5.11 -16.81 -7.29
C SER A 206 -4.34 -18.14 -7.22
N GLN A 207 -3.02 -18.07 -7.04
CA GLN A 207 -2.17 -19.26 -6.91
C GLN A 207 -2.55 -20.09 -5.68
N MET A 208 -2.83 -19.44 -4.56
CA MET A 208 -3.22 -20.12 -3.33
C MET A 208 -4.56 -20.83 -3.46
N VAL A 209 -5.53 -20.22 -4.16
CA VAL A 209 -6.83 -20.81 -4.47
C VAL A 209 -6.66 -22.07 -5.32
N HIS A 210 -5.76 -22.02 -6.29
CA HIS A 210 -5.41 -23.16 -7.13
C HIS A 210 -4.73 -24.28 -6.34
N ASP A 211 -3.68 -23.95 -5.58
CA ASP A 211 -2.82 -24.93 -4.91
C ASP A 211 -3.51 -25.66 -3.75
N TYR A 212 -4.39 -24.97 -3.01
CA TYR A 212 -4.90 -25.47 -1.72
C TYR A 212 -6.42 -25.56 -1.60
N TYR A 213 -7.19 -24.93 -2.49
CA TYR A 213 -8.64 -24.76 -2.29
C TYR A 213 -9.49 -25.18 -3.50
N GLY A 214 -8.93 -25.98 -4.41
CA GLY A 214 -9.68 -26.57 -5.53
C GLY A 214 -10.35 -25.53 -6.43
N ASP A 215 -9.62 -24.43 -6.71
CA ASP A 215 -10.10 -23.27 -7.47
C ASP A 215 -11.29 -22.51 -6.85
N ASN A 216 -11.58 -22.72 -5.55
CA ASN A 216 -12.67 -22.06 -4.85
C ASN A 216 -12.19 -20.89 -3.97
N LEU A 217 -12.33 -19.67 -4.49
CA LEU A 217 -11.98 -18.44 -3.78
C LEU A 217 -12.76 -18.26 -2.46
N ASP A 218 -14.04 -18.63 -2.43
CA ASP A 218 -14.87 -18.47 -1.23
C ASP A 218 -14.36 -19.34 -0.08
N THR A 219 -13.93 -20.57 -0.40
CA THR A 219 -13.32 -21.50 0.57
C THR A 219 -11.98 -20.99 1.08
N CYS A 220 -11.13 -20.45 0.20
CA CYS A 220 -9.87 -19.82 0.60
C CYS A 220 -10.11 -18.64 1.55
N LEU A 221 -11.02 -17.72 1.20
CA LEU A 221 -11.36 -16.57 2.03
C LEU A 221 -12.03 -16.95 3.36
N ALA A 222 -12.77 -18.07 3.40
CA ALA A 222 -13.31 -18.62 4.65
C ALA A 222 -12.21 -19.16 5.57
N ALA A 223 -11.18 -19.82 5.02
CA ALA A 223 -10.03 -20.27 5.79
C ALA A 223 -9.27 -19.09 6.41
N TYR A 224 -9.02 -18.03 5.63
CA TYR A 224 -8.46 -16.78 6.17
C TYR A 224 -9.35 -16.14 7.23
N GLY A 225 -10.66 -16.07 6.99
CA GLY A 225 -11.60 -15.51 7.97
C GLY A 225 -11.59 -16.24 9.32
N ALA A 226 -11.39 -17.57 9.30
CA ALA A 226 -11.27 -18.37 10.52
C ALA A 226 -9.94 -18.13 11.25
N ASP A 227 -8.84 -17.96 10.51
CA ASP A 227 -7.50 -17.72 11.05
C ASP A 227 -7.39 -16.35 11.74
N LEU A 228 -8.03 -15.33 11.16
CA LEU A 228 -8.01 -13.96 11.67
C LEU A 228 -8.81 -13.73 12.96
N ALA A 229 -9.59 -14.72 13.42
CA ALA A 229 -10.54 -14.54 14.51
C ALA A 229 -9.88 -14.28 15.90
N GLY A 230 -8.55 -14.28 16.01
CA GLY A 230 -7.86 -14.08 17.30
C GLY A 230 -6.42 -13.54 17.25
N ASP A 231 -5.86 -13.19 16.09
CA ASP A 231 -4.44 -12.85 15.96
C ASP A 231 -4.19 -11.61 15.08
N SER A 232 -3.10 -10.91 15.38
CA SER A 232 -2.55 -9.78 14.62
C SER A 232 -1.59 -10.22 13.50
N ALA A 233 -1.31 -11.52 13.42
CA ALA A 233 -0.58 -12.22 12.36
C ALA A 233 -1.43 -13.40 11.84
N LEU A 234 -1.05 -13.96 10.70
CA LEU A 234 -1.59 -15.27 10.28
C LEU A 234 -0.97 -16.38 11.11
N SER A 235 -1.67 -17.50 11.23
CA SER A 235 -1.06 -18.73 11.73
C SER A 235 0.18 -19.11 10.91
N PRO A 236 1.18 -19.79 11.52
CA PRO A 236 2.35 -20.28 10.80
C PRO A 236 1.98 -21.08 9.54
N GLU A 237 0.94 -21.90 9.62
CA GLU A 237 0.49 -22.74 8.52
C GLU A 237 -0.06 -21.90 7.36
N LEU A 238 -0.96 -20.97 7.63
CA LEU A 238 -1.58 -20.16 6.58
C LEU A 238 -0.62 -19.13 6.00
N GLY A 239 0.24 -18.55 6.85
CA GLY A 239 1.33 -17.67 6.43
C GLY A 239 2.33 -18.37 5.51
N GLN A 240 2.73 -19.60 5.83
CA GLN A 240 3.62 -20.39 4.97
C GLN A 240 2.97 -20.76 3.64
N ARG A 241 1.67 -21.05 3.60
CA ARG A 241 0.93 -21.28 2.35
C ARG A 241 0.93 -20.05 1.46
N PHE A 242 0.72 -18.86 2.04
CA PHE A 242 0.80 -17.61 1.29
C PHE A 242 2.19 -17.41 0.68
N GLN A 243 3.26 -17.56 1.48
CA GLN A 243 4.63 -17.38 0.99
C GLN A 243 5.03 -18.44 -0.06
N SER A 244 4.56 -19.67 0.10
CA SER A 244 4.74 -20.74 -0.90
C SER A 244 4.02 -20.42 -2.20
N SER A 245 2.77 -19.93 -2.12
CA SER A 245 1.98 -19.53 -3.29
C SER A 245 2.58 -18.32 -4.00
N LEU A 246 3.13 -17.35 -3.25
CA LEU A 246 3.84 -16.20 -3.83
C LEU A 246 5.06 -16.69 -4.61
N SER A 247 5.87 -17.55 -4.01
CA SER A 247 7.06 -18.12 -4.66
C SER A 247 6.69 -18.94 -5.90
N ALA A 248 5.63 -19.76 -5.81
CA ALA A 248 5.12 -20.55 -6.92
C ALA A 248 4.60 -19.67 -8.07
N PHE A 249 3.82 -18.63 -7.77
CA PHE A 249 3.36 -17.67 -8.78
C PHE A 249 4.54 -16.96 -9.45
N LEU A 250 5.49 -16.43 -8.68
CA LEU A 250 6.63 -15.69 -9.22
C LEU A 250 7.51 -16.54 -10.15
N ALA A 251 7.60 -17.85 -9.89
CA ALA A 251 8.30 -18.81 -10.73
C ALA A 251 7.44 -19.38 -11.89
N SER A 252 6.14 -19.11 -11.90
CA SER A 252 5.20 -19.68 -12.87
C SER A 252 5.34 -19.03 -14.26
N PRO A 253 5.01 -19.75 -15.35
CA PRO A 253 4.90 -19.14 -16.68
C PRO A 253 3.73 -18.17 -16.80
N SER A 254 2.75 -18.23 -15.89
CA SER A 254 1.60 -17.31 -15.84
C SER A 254 1.99 -15.92 -15.32
N ASN A 255 3.12 -15.81 -14.61
CA ASN A 255 3.63 -14.54 -14.15
C ASN A 255 4.21 -13.71 -15.31
N GLN A 256 3.47 -12.68 -15.70
CA GLN A 256 3.85 -11.76 -16.78
C GLN A 256 4.44 -10.45 -16.26
N THR A 257 4.69 -10.31 -14.95
CA THR A 257 5.08 -9.02 -14.33
C THR A 257 6.56 -8.67 -14.50
N GLY A 258 7.42 -9.67 -14.74
CA GLY A 258 8.88 -9.54 -14.70
C GLY A 258 9.49 -9.58 -13.30
N VAL A 259 8.68 -9.58 -12.24
CA VAL A 259 9.13 -9.81 -10.85
C VAL A 259 9.29 -11.30 -10.65
N THR A 260 10.46 -11.77 -10.22
CA THR A 260 10.76 -13.21 -10.07
C THR A 260 11.23 -13.61 -8.67
N ASP A 261 11.41 -12.64 -7.78
CA ASP A 261 11.89 -12.84 -6.42
C ASP A 261 11.04 -12.05 -5.43
N ALA A 262 10.49 -12.72 -4.42
CA ALA A 262 9.70 -12.11 -3.38
C ALA A 262 10.48 -11.03 -2.61
N ALA A 263 11.80 -11.15 -2.51
CA ALA A 263 12.68 -10.16 -1.87
C ALA A 263 12.72 -8.81 -2.61
N SER A 264 12.21 -8.75 -3.84
CA SER A 264 12.04 -7.52 -4.63
C SER A 264 10.63 -6.91 -4.51
N THR A 265 9.86 -7.34 -3.51
CA THR A 265 8.48 -6.90 -3.23
C THR A 265 8.30 -6.64 -1.75
N ASN A 266 7.26 -5.89 -1.37
CA ASN A 266 6.90 -5.76 0.05
C ASN A 266 6.16 -7.00 0.60
N LEU A 267 5.93 -8.03 -0.22
CA LEU A 267 5.17 -9.22 0.16
C LEU A 267 6.02 -10.32 0.82
N ALA A 268 7.35 -10.17 0.87
CA ALA A 268 8.27 -11.15 1.45
C ALA A 268 7.92 -11.56 2.90
N ASN A 269 7.26 -10.66 3.63
CA ASN A 269 6.79 -10.86 5.00
C ASN A 269 5.27 -10.69 5.16
N ALA A 270 4.51 -10.80 4.07
CA ALA A 270 3.06 -10.81 4.14
C ALA A 270 2.55 -12.01 4.98
N GLY A 271 1.52 -11.75 5.77
CA GLY A 271 1.01 -12.60 6.83
C GLY A 271 1.75 -12.43 8.17
N GLY A 272 2.94 -11.82 8.15
CA GLY A 272 3.81 -11.67 9.30
C GLY A 272 3.57 -10.40 10.13
N GLY A 273 4.45 -10.20 11.11
CA GLY A 273 4.37 -9.12 12.07
C GLY A 273 5.05 -7.82 11.61
N THR A 274 5.13 -6.89 12.56
CA THR A 274 5.93 -5.66 12.46
C THR A 274 6.64 -5.45 13.77
N MET A 275 7.87 -4.97 13.73
CA MET A 275 8.65 -4.54 14.89
C MET A 275 9.12 -3.10 14.68
N THR A 276 8.92 -2.25 15.68
CA THR A 276 9.46 -0.89 15.66
C THR A 276 10.81 -0.90 16.36
N LEU A 277 11.81 -0.26 15.75
CA LEU A 277 13.12 -0.02 16.34
C LEU A 277 13.29 1.47 16.55
N HIS A 278 13.80 1.85 17.71
CA HIS A 278 14.25 3.20 18.02
C HIS A 278 15.78 3.19 18.09
N LEU A 279 16.41 4.07 17.31
CA LEU A 279 17.86 4.25 17.32
C LEU A 279 18.19 5.51 18.08
N ALA A 280 19.13 5.41 19.02
CA ALA A 280 19.63 6.53 19.79
C ALA A 280 21.14 6.71 19.61
N THR A 281 21.57 7.97 19.49
CA THR A 281 22.99 8.29 19.55
C THR A 281 23.41 8.28 21.01
N ALA A 282 24.43 7.51 21.34
CA ALA A 282 25.01 7.41 22.68
C ALA A 282 26.52 7.68 22.64
N GLY A 283 27.12 7.97 23.81
CA GLY A 283 28.53 8.31 23.93
C GLY A 283 28.73 9.72 24.48
N THR A 284 29.93 10.28 24.28
CA THR A 284 30.29 11.60 24.79
C THR A 284 30.49 12.56 23.61
N LEU A 285 29.69 13.62 23.57
CA LEU A 285 29.91 14.76 22.70
C LEU A 285 30.93 15.70 23.35
N THR A 286 31.97 16.08 22.62
CA THR A 286 32.93 17.09 23.08
C THR A 286 32.19 18.42 23.32
N PRO A 287 32.39 19.10 24.46
CA PRO A 287 31.77 20.39 24.71
C PRO A 287 31.98 21.36 23.54
N GLY A 288 30.90 21.98 23.06
CA GLY A 288 30.93 22.91 21.92
C GLY A 288 30.85 22.25 20.53
N THR A 289 30.80 20.91 20.45
CA THR A 289 30.46 20.20 19.20
C THR A 289 28.97 19.87 19.13
N SER A 290 28.42 19.95 17.92
CA SER A 290 27.05 19.53 17.61
C SER A 290 27.08 18.60 16.40
N ILE A 291 26.16 17.64 16.39
CA ILE A 291 25.94 16.82 15.21
C ILE A 291 25.28 17.70 14.14
N TYR A 292 25.77 17.62 12.90
CA TYR A 292 25.22 18.34 11.74
C TYR A 292 24.78 17.38 10.63
N GLY A 293 25.31 16.17 10.61
CA GLY A 293 24.82 15.10 9.76
C GLY A 293 25.16 13.75 10.33
N MET A 294 24.34 12.75 10.04
CA MET A 294 24.62 11.37 10.42
C MET A 294 24.23 10.39 9.32
N THR A 295 24.99 9.32 9.23
CA THR A 295 24.66 8.15 8.43
C THR A 295 24.82 6.91 9.29
N VAL A 296 23.77 6.11 9.37
CA VAL A 296 23.76 4.80 10.03
C VAL A 296 23.47 3.73 9.00
N ARG A 297 24.17 2.59 9.09
CA ARG A 297 23.86 1.38 8.35
C ARG A 297 23.50 0.28 9.32
N LEU A 298 22.25 -0.16 9.26
CA LEU A 298 21.74 -1.30 10.01
C LEU A 298 21.92 -2.58 9.21
N SER A 299 22.26 -3.67 9.90
CA SER A 299 22.19 -5.03 9.39
C SER A 299 21.00 -5.74 10.04
N PHE A 300 20.18 -6.36 9.21
CA PHE A 300 18.95 -7.04 9.62
C PHE A 300 19.24 -8.53 9.84
N PRO A 301 18.58 -9.16 10.81
CA PRO A 301 18.60 -10.61 10.93
C PRO A 301 17.87 -11.26 9.75
N ALA A 302 18.16 -12.54 9.50
CA ALA A 302 17.60 -13.26 8.35
C ALA A 302 16.07 -13.22 8.35
N GLY A 303 15.49 -12.77 7.23
CA GLY A 303 14.05 -12.68 7.00
C GLY A 303 13.42 -11.34 7.37
N ALA A 304 14.03 -10.52 8.24
CA ALA A 304 13.48 -9.20 8.55
C ALA A 304 13.70 -8.23 7.38
N THR A 305 12.71 -7.40 7.09
CA THR A 305 12.76 -6.39 6.01
C THR A 305 12.25 -5.04 6.50
N VAL A 306 12.33 -4.03 5.64
CA VAL A 306 11.63 -2.74 5.80
C VAL A 306 10.76 -2.56 4.56
N LYS A 307 9.66 -1.82 4.69
CA LYS A 307 8.83 -1.47 3.54
C LYS A 307 9.61 -0.55 2.59
N VAL A 308 9.50 -0.81 1.30
CA VAL A 308 10.22 -0.12 0.21
C VAL A 308 9.21 0.59 -0.70
N ALA A 309 9.42 1.88 -0.95
CA ALA A 309 8.60 2.68 -1.86
C ALA A 309 9.01 2.50 -3.34
N ASP A 310 10.28 2.16 -3.59
CA ASP A 310 10.80 1.89 -4.93
C ASP A 310 11.98 0.90 -4.86
N PHE A 311 11.83 -0.30 -5.41
CA PHE A 311 12.90 -1.31 -5.41
C PHE A 311 13.99 -1.05 -6.46
N VAL A 312 13.73 -0.24 -7.49
CA VAL A 312 14.73 0.16 -8.49
C VAL A 312 15.76 1.08 -7.85
N TYR A 313 15.29 2.10 -7.12
CA TYR A 313 16.16 3.03 -6.38
C TYR A 313 16.44 2.59 -4.94
N ARG A 314 15.83 1.48 -4.50
CA ARG A 314 15.96 0.90 -3.15
C ARG A 314 15.51 1.85 -2.04
N GLN A 315 14.56 2.73 -2.36
CA GLN A 315 14.10 3.75 -1.44
C GLN A 315 13.14 3.14 -0.43
N ALA A 316 13.48 3.22 0.87
CA ALA A 316 12.57 2.82 1.94
C ALA A 316 11.31 3.70 1.94
N ASP A 317 10.19 3.12 2.36
CA ASP A 317 8.94 3.85 2.55
C ASP A 317 9.11 4.91 3.64
N ALA A 318 8.62 6.12 3.37
CA ALA A 318 8.76 7.27 4.27
C ALA A 318 8.04 7.09 5.62
N GLN A 319 7.10 6.14 5.72
CA GLN A 319 6.48 5.76 6.99
C GLN A 319 7.25 4.67 7.73
N ALA A 320 8.13 3.94 7.02
CA ALA A 320 8.93 2.87 7.61
C ALA A 320 10.26 3.37 8.18
N VAL A 321 10.74 4.53 7.73
CA VAL A 321 11.97 5.16 8.23
C VAL A 321 11.68 6.63 8.49
N VAL A 322 11.63 7.02 9.77
CA VAL A 322 11.19 8.36 10.20
C VAL A 322 12.20 8.93 11.19
N ALA A 323 12.64 10.17 10.97
CA ALA A 323 13.37 10.91 11.99
C ALA A 323 12.50 11.09 13.26
N SER A 324 13.08 10.87 14.42
CA SER A 324 12.34 10.85 15.68
C SER A 324 13.15 11.42 16.85
N GLY A 325 12.51 11.48 18.02
CA GLY A 325 13.16 11.89 19.27
C GLY A 325 13.71 13.31 19.22
N VAL A 326 15.04 13.45 19.23
CA VAL A 326 15.74 14.73 19.23
C VAL A 326 15.67 15.46 17.89
N PHE A 327 15.26 14.76 16.82
CA PHE A 327 15.02 15.35 15.52
C PHE A 327 13.55 15.70 15.29
N PRO A 328 13.29 16.83 14.60
CA PRO A 328 11.96 17.11 14.06
C PRO A 328 11.47 15.97 13.16
N SER A 329 10.20 15.63 13.23
CA SER A 329 9.60 14.56 12.42
C SER A 329 9.54 14.89 10.93
N ASP A 330 9.75 16.16 10.53
CA ASP A 330 9.83 16.64 9.16
C ASP A 330 11.28 16.71 8.62
N LEU A 331 12.27 16.31 9.43
CA LEU A 331 13.66 16.26 8.98
C LEU A 331 13.81 15.23 7.86
N PHE A 332 14.48 15.64 6.79
CA PHE A 332 14.65 14.80 5.61
C PHE A 332 15.52 13.59 5.93
N THR A 333 14.99 12.38 5.72
CA THR A 333 15.73 11.12 5.85
C THR A 333 15.78 10.40 4.51
N ILE A 334 16.97 9.98 4.09
CA ILE A 334 17.11 9.06 2.94
C ILE A 334 17.36 7.67 3.48
N GLY A 335 16.38 6.78 3.36
CA GLY A 335 16.52 5.35 3.65
C GLY A 335 16.77 4.56 2.37
N VAL A 336 17.90 3.83 2.31
CA VAL A 336 18.24 2.91 1.21
C VAL A 336 18.27 1.49 1.74
N PHE A 337 17.33 0.65 1.31
CA PHE A 337 17.22 -0.75 1.72
C PHE A 337 17.78 -1.70 0.67
N GLN A 338 18.76 -2.51 1.08
CA GLN A 338 19.21 -3.69 0.34
C GLN A 338 18.53 -4.91 0.91
N PRO A 339 17.74 -5.66 0.10
CA PRO A 339 17.36 -7.01 0.43
C PRO A 339 18.60 -7.91 0.64
N ALA A 340 18.42 -8.98 1.41
CA ALA A 340 19.46 -9.99 1.59
C ALA A 340 19.78 -10.68 0.26
N SER A 341 21.03 -11.11 0.07
CA SER A 341 21.46 -11.81 -1.14
C SER A 341 22.53 -12.85 -0.82
N GLY A 342 22.22 -14.13 -1.09
CA GLY A 342 23.09 -15.24 -0.72
C GLY A 342 23.37 -15.24 0.79
N THR A 343 24.64 -15.09 1.17
CA THR A 343 25.07 -15.01 2.58
C THR A 343 25.10 -13.58 3.13
N ALA A 344 24.88 -12.56 2.29
CA ALA A 344 24.88 -11.17 2.73
C ALA A 344 23.52 -10.83 3.40
N PRO A 345 23.51 -10.30 4.63
CA PRO A 345 22.27 -9.90 5.30
C PRO A 345 21.65 -8.69 4.60
N ALA A 346 20.34 -8.50 4.82
CA ALA A 346 19.67 -7.27 4.40
C ALA A 346 20.23 -6.07 5.18
N THR A 347 20.33 -4.91 4.54
CA THR A 347 20.85 -3.70 5.19
C THR A 347 20.02 -2.47 4.88
N LEU A 348 19.85 -1.60 5.86
CA LEU A 348 19.24 -0.28 5.68
C LEU A 348 20.29 0.79 5.98
N THR A 349 20.61 1.61 4.98
CA THR A 349 21.42 2.81 5.18
C THR A 349 20.50 4.01 5.30
N VAL A 350 20.58 4.74 6.41
CA VAL A 350 19.81 5.96 6.62
C VAL A 350 20.76 7.13 6.79
N SER A 351 20.56 8.16 5.97
CA SER A 351 21.27 9.43 6.09
C SER A 351 20.32 10.54 6.51
N ILE A 352 20.73 11.29 7.53
CA ILE A 352 20.02 12.44 8.08
C ILE A 352 20.92 13.67 7.88
N PRO A 353 20.77 14.42 6.78
CA PRO A 353 21.45 15.69 6.60
C PRO A 353 20.89 16.76 7.54
N GLN A 354 21.72 17.75 7.89
CA GLN A 354 21.33 18.92 8.67
C GLN A 354 20.67 18.61 10.02
N ALA A 355 21.22 17.61 10.71
CA ALA A 355 20.92 17.17 12.07
C ALA A 355 21.24 18.23 13.18
N THR A 356 21.04 19.51 12.87
CA THR A 356 21.54 20.66 13.61
C THR A 356 20.91 20.76 15.00
N GLY A 357 21.75 20.93 16.02
CA GLY A 357 21.30 21.22 17.39
C GLY A 357 20.95 19.98 18.22
N SER A 358 21.17 18.77 17.71
CA SER A 358 20.81 17.54 18.43
C SER A 358 21.89 17.05 19.39
N PRO A 359 21.55 16.84 20.67
CA PRO A 359 22.39 16.10 21.60
C PRO A 359 22.33 14.59 21.31
N THR A 360 22.96 13.78 22.16
CA THR A 360 22.70 12.34 22.24
C THR A 360 21.24 12.08 22.60
N GLY A 361 20.62 11.06 22.00
CA GLY A 361 19.21 10.72 22.19
C GLY A 361 18.66 9.94 20.99
N GLU A 362 17.40 9.51 21.10
CA GLU A 362 16.68 8.87 19.99
C GLU A 362 16.65 9.81 18.78
N PHE A 363 16.95 9.28 17.60
CA PHE A 363 16.99 10.04 16.36
C PHE A 363 16.23 9.43 15.19
N LEU A 364 15.94 8.13 15.25
CA LEU A 364 15.33 7.43 14.14
C LEU A 364 14.42 6.31 14.64
N THR A 365 13.22 6.27 14.07
CA THR A 365 12.29 5.15 14.17
C THR A 365 12.31 4.36 12.88
N VAL A 366 12.49 3.04 12.98
CA VAL A 366 12.45 2.11 11.84
C VAL A 366 11.38 1.05 12.08
N VAL A 367 10.39 0.97 11.20
CA VAL A 367 9.36 -0.08 11.24
C VAL A 367 9.80 -1.23 10.34
N CYS A 368 10.17 -2.34 10.95
CA CYS A 368 10.59 -3.56 10.28
C CYS A 368 9.40 -4.51 10.09
N ASP A 369 9.33 -5.17 8.94
CA ASP A 369 8.44 -6.30 8.72
C ASP A 369 9.13 -7.59 9.14
N THR A 370 8.40 -8.46 9.85
CA THR A 370 8.92 -9.72 10.36
C THR A 370 8.16 -10.90 9.77
N PRO A 371 8.83 -12.01 9.40
CA PRO A 371 8.17 -13.19 8.87
C PRO A 371 7.24 -13.85 9.89
N VAL A 372 6.29 -14.63 9.36
CA VAL A 372 5.34 -15.42 10.15
C VAL A 372 6.09 -16.43 11.03
N GLY A 373 5.63 -16.58 12.28
CA GLY A 373 6.16 -17.59 13.21
C GLY A 373 7.57 -17.31 13.73
N ARG A 374 8.11 -16.10 13.52
CA ARG A 374 9.40 -15.66 14.10
C ARG A 374 9.22 -14.43 14.97
N THR A 375 9.89 -14.45 16.11
CA THR A 375 10.01 -13.31 17.02
C THR A 375 11.44 -12.77 16.93
N TYR A 376 11.57 -11.45 16.92
CA TYR A 376 12.85 -10.76 16.93
C TYR A 376 12.97 -9.88 18.16
N LEU A 377 14.19 -9.69 18.62
CA LEU A 377 14.58 -8.76 19.66
C LEU A 377 15.45 -7.65 19.06
N PRO A 378 15.56 -6.46 19.70
CA PRO A 378 16.45 -5.40 19.23
C PRO A 378 17.90 -5.87 19.06
N SER A 379 18.34 -6.82 19.90
CA SER A 379 19.68 -7.42 19.85
C SER A 379 19.95 -8.27 18.61
N ASP A 380 18.92 -8.67 17.87
CA ASP A 380 19.08 -9.42 16.60
C ASP A 380 19.47 -8.49 15.45
N PHE A 381 19.29 -7.17 15.64
CA PHE A 381 19.73 -6.13 14.72
C PHE A 381 21.09 -5.60 15.16
N SER A 382 21.90 -5.18 14.19
CA SER A 382 23.23 -4.64 14.49
C SER A 382 23.54 -3.41 13.65
N VAL A 383 24.40 -2.55 14.20
CA VAL A 383 24.91 -1.36 13.51
C VAL A 383 26.16 -1.79 12.74
N ALA A 384 26.03 -1.93 11.41
CA ALA A 384 27.13 -2.29 10.54
C ALA A 384 28.14 -1.13 10.38
N SER A 385 27.65 0.12 10.37
CA SER A 385 28.49 1.31 10.40
C SER A 385 27.70 2.52 10.91
N PHE A 386 28.38 3.45 11.56
CA PHE A 386 27.81 4.72 11.97
C PHE A 386 28.85 5.83 11.78
N LYS A 387 28.41 6.96 11.22
CA LYS A 387 29.22 8.16 11.06
C LYS A 387 28.38 9.38 11.41
N ALA A 388 28.91 10.22 12.30
CA ALA A 388 28.35 11.53 12.61
C ALA A 388 29.39 12.60 12.25
N VAL A 389 28.94 13.74 11.72
CA VAL A 389 29.81 14.86 11.34
C VAL A 389 29.37 16.18 11.96
N ASP A 390 30.33 17.07 12.20
CA ASP A 390 30.08 18.43 12.64
C ASP A 390 29.68 19.36 11.47
N LYS A 391 29.44 20.64 11.77
CA LYS A 391 29.09 21.67 10.76
C LYS A 391 30.14 21.88 9.67
N ASN A 392 31.38 21.45 9.88
CA ASN A 392 32.48 21.55 8.94
C ASN A 392 32.68 20.23 8.15
N GLY A 393 31.86 19.21 8.41
CA GLY A 393 31.97 17.89 7.81
C GLY A 393 33.03 16.99 8.45
N LEU A 394 33.61 17.38 9.59
CA LEU A 394 34.58 16.57 10.32
C LEU A 394 33.86 15.50 11.14
N GLU A 395 34.41 14.29 11.14
CA GLU A 395 33.83 13.17 11.88
C GLU A 395 33.92 13.39 13.40
N ILE A 396 32.81 13.12 14.09
CA ILE A 396 32.71 13.21 15.54
C ILE A 396 33.01 11.82 16.13
N ALA A 397 34.18 11.67 16.74
CA ALA A 397 34.59 10.42 17.37
C ALA A 397 33.86 10.17 18.71
N GLY A 398 33.84 8.91 19.17
CA GLY A 398 33.33 8.53 20.49
C GLY A 398 31.81 8.36 20.58
N LEU A 399 31.09 8.55 19.47
CA LEU A 399 29.66 8.27 19.37
C LEU A 399 29.40 6.86 18.86
N ARG A 400 28.30 6.27 19.32
CA ARG A 400 27.75 4.99 18.87
C ARG A 400 26.24 5.09 18.72
N VAL A 401 25.65 4.07 18.11
CA VAL A 401 24.20 3.91 18.04
C VAL A 401 23.76 2.77 18.94
N GLU A 402 22.74 3.02 19.74
CA GLU A 402 22.00 2.02 20.51
C GLU A 402 20.66 1.74 19.85
N ILE A 403 20.24 0.48 19.87
CA ILE A 403 18.98 0.02 19.27
C ILE A 403 18.08 -0.46 20.41
N SER A 404 16.86 0.06 20.46
CA SER A 404 15.79 -0.40 21.36
C SER A 404 14.50 -0.64 20.58
N GLN A 405 13.49 -1.21 21.26
CA GLN A 405 12.14 -1.39 20.72
C GLN A 405 11.18 -0.34 21.26
#